data_AF-A0A9Q3JR52-F1
#
_entry.id   AF-A0A9Q3JR52-F1
#
_cell.length_a   1.000
_cell.length_b   1.000
_cell.length_c   1.000
_cell.angle_alpha   90.00
_cell.angle_beta   90.00
_cell.angle_gamma   90.00
#
_symmetry.space_group_name_H-M   'P 1'
#
loop_
_entity.id
_entity.type
_entity.pdbx_description
1 polymer ?
#
loop_
_entity_poly.entity_id
_entity_poly.type
_entity_poly.pdbx_seq_one_letter_code
_entity_poly.pdbx_strand_id
1 'polypeptide(L)'
;MLKLESDDFELFIIVNNYMANHHDQNLKALVLDKGGEFVNSIFKELSENNGIIHILSLTETPQHNRFSGRANCKVIEKARWFLSNSHLPKRYLEEAVNTATFF
;
A
#
# COMPACT_ATOMS: atom_id res chain seq x y z
N MET A 1 -15.44 -0.89 -3.27
CA MET A 1 -15.86 -1.65 -2.09
C MET A 1 -15.26 -3.03 -2.22
N LEU A 2 -13.97 -3.14 -1.93
CA LEU A 2 -13.29 -4.43 -1.84
C LEU A 2 -13.54 -4.91 -0.41
N LYS A 3 -14.06 -6.13 -0.28
CA LYS A 3 -14.11 -6.82 1.01
C LYS A 3 -12.67 -7.21 1.33
N LEU A 4 -12.31 -7.22 2.62
CA LEU A 4 -11.16 -8.00 3.09
C LEU A 4 -11.29 -9.42 2.52
N GLU A 5 -10.48 -9.74 1.53
CA GLU A 5 -10.11 -11.13 1.29
C GLU A 5 -8.91 -11.41 2.22
N SER A 6 -8.74 -12.66 2.66
CA SER A 6 -7.68 -13.07 3.61
C SER A 6 -6.29 -12.56 3.24
N ASP A 7 -6.10 -12.28 1.96
CA ASP A 7 -4.85 -11.98 1.30
C ASP A 7 -4.30 -10.60 1.67
N ASP A 8 -5.16 -9.61 1.96
CA ASP A 8 -4.74 -8.24 2.33
C ASP A 8 -4.08 -8.21 3.71
N PHE A 9 -4.57 -9.06 4.62
CA PHE A 9 -4.05 -9.18 5.98
C PHE A 9 -2.69 -9.89 6.00
N GLU A 10 -2.56 -10.97 5.22
CA GLU A 10 -1.30 -11.70 5.09
C GLU A 10 -0.23 -10.83 4.40
N LEU A 11 -0.63 -10.08 3.37
CA LEU A 11 0.25 -9.13 2.69
C LEU A 11 0.79 -8.06 3.65
N PHE A 12 -0.05 -7.55 4.57
CA PHE A 12 0.40 -6.60 5.58
C PHE A 12 1.51 -7.18 6.47
N ILE A 13 1.36 -8.42 6.93
CA ILE A 13 2.37 -9.10 7.76
C ILE A 13 3.68 -9.26 6.97
N ILE A 14 3.58 -9.71 5.72
CA ILE A 14 4.74 -9.87 4.84
C ILE A 14 5.48 -8.53 4.67
N VAL A 15 4.76 -7.45 4.37
CA VAL A 15 5.36 -6.12 4.18
C VAL A 15 5.98 -5.61 5.48
N ASN A 16 5.30 -5.73 6.62
CA ASN A 16 5.83 -5.28 7.91
C ASN A 16 7.14 -6.01 8.26
N ASN A 17 7.18 -7.34 8.07
CA ASN A 17 8.37 -8.15 8.30
C ASN A 17 9.50 -7.80 7.31
N TYR A 18 9.16 -7.56 6.04
CA TYR A 18 10.13 -7.16 5.04
C TYR A 18 10.79 -5.83 5.40
N MET A 19 10.01 -4.82 5.81
CA MET A 19 10.53 -3.52 6.24
C MET A 19 11.42 -3.64 7.48
N ALA A 20 11.01 -4.43 8.47
CA ALA A 20 11.78 -4.66 9.69
C ALA A 20 13.11 -5.38 9.40
N ASN A 21 13.10 -6.40 8.56
CA ASN A 21 14.26 -7.27 8.33
C ASN A 21 15.24 -6.75 7.26
N HIS A 22 14.74 -6.07 6.22
CA HIS A 22 15.57 -5.65 5.08
C HIS A 22 15.88 -4.15 5.07
N HIS A 23 15.11 -3.34 5.78
CA HIS A 23 15.28 -1.90 5.84
C HIS A 23 15.58 -1.36 7.24
N ASP A 24 15.69 -2.23 8.26
CA ASP A 24 15.83 -1.86 9.68
C ASP A 24 14.77 -0.82 10.11
N GLN A 25 13.58 -0.89 9.51
CA GLN A 25 12.49 0.07 9.69
C GLN A 25 11.26 -0.61 10.26
N ASN A 26 10.87 -0.20 11.46
CA ASN A 26 9.60 -0.60 12.06
C ASN A 26 8.50 0.39 11.67
N LEU A 27 7.34 -0.15 11.28
CA LEU A 27 6.14 0.66 11.06
C LEU A 27 5.73 1.34 12.37
N LYS A 28 5.49 2.66 12.33
CA LYS A 28 5.12 3.46 13.51
C LYS A 28 3.63 3.75 13.58
N ALA A 29 3.03 4.03 12.43
CA ALA A 29 1.62 4.38 12.34
C ALA A 29 1.04 3.96 10.99
N LEU A 30 -0.22 3.56 11.01
CA LEU A 30 -1.03 3.27 9.83
C LEU A 30 -2.18 4.26 9.77
N VAL A 31 -2.28 4.96 8.65
CA VAL A 31 -3.40 5.85 8.36
C VAL A 31 -4.30 5.14 7.38
N LEU A 32 -5.50 4.82 7.83
CA LEU A 32 -6.45 4.01 7.07
C LEU A 32 -7.67 4.86 6.75
N ASP A 33 -8.19 4.70 5.53
CA ASP A 33 -9.47 5.28 5.18
C ASP A 33 -10.60 4.49 5.86
N LYS A 34 -11.79 5.08 5.94
CA LYS A 34 -12.95 4.42 6.55
C LYS A 34 -13.51 3.29 5.64
N GLY A 35 -12.78 2.85 4.61
CA GLY A 35 -13.17 1.85 3.62
C GLY A 35 -13.33 0.43 4.17
N GLY A 36 -12.95 0.19 5.43
CA GLY A 36 -13.36 -0.99 6.20
C GLY A 36 -12.41 -2.18 6.12
N GLU A 37 -11.60 -2.29 5.06
CA GLU A 37 -10.65 -3.39 4.83
C GLU A 37 -9.52 -3.46 5.86
N PHE A 38 -9.24 -2.39 6.59
CA PHE A 38 -8.30 -2.42 7.72
C PHE A 38 -8.93 -1.97 9.05
N VAL A 39 -10.25 -1.85 9.09
CA VAL A 39 -11.02 -1.38 10.26
C VAL A 39 -11.69 -2.57 10.98
N ASN A 40 -10.98 -3.68 11.11
CA ASN A 40 -11.44 -4.84 11.87
C ASN A 40 -10.69 -4.99 13.20
N SER A 41 -11.28 -5.71 14.17
CA SER A 41 -10.70 -5.87 15.50
C SER A 41 -9.38 -6.65 15.49
N ILE A 42 -9.22 -7.59 14.56
CA ILE A 42 -8.02 -8.43 14.42
C ILE A 42 -6.82 -7.58 14.01
N PHE A 43 -7.00 -6.69 13.03
CA PHE A 43 -5.98 -5.78 12.55
C PHE A 43 -5.58 -4.74 13.59
N LYS A 44 -6.56 -4.29 14.39
CA LYS A 44 -6.30 -3.42 15.54
C LYS A 44 -5.42 -4.12 16.57
N GLU A 45 -5.77 -5.34 16.99
CA GLU A 45 -4.99 -6.12 17.97
C GLU A 45 -3.57 -6.40 17.49
N LEU A 46 -3.41 -6.80 16.21
CA LEU A 46 -2.09 -7.03 15.64
C LEU A 46 -1.24 -5.76 15.57
N SER A 47 -1.84 -4.63 15.19
CA SER A 47 -1.15 -3.34 15.18
C SER A 47 -0.71 -2.93 16.58
N GLU A 48 -1.57 -3.08 17.58
CA GLU A 48 -1.26 -2.79 18.99
C GLU A 48 -0.13 -3.69 19.52
N ASN A 49 -0.14 -4.99 19.21
CA ASN A 49 0.91 -5.93 19.58
C ASN A 49 2.27 -5.58 18.96
N ASN A 50 2.26 -5.02 17.75
CA ASN A 50 3.47 -4.56 17.06
C ASN A 50 3.86 -3.11 17.40
N GLY A 51 3.12 -2.44 18.29
CA GLY A 51 3.36 -1.05 18.68
C GLY A 51 3.03 -0.01 17.59
N ILE A 52 2.20 -0.39 16.62
CA ILE A 52 1.82 0.42 15.47
C ILE A 52 0.56 1.23 15.80
N ILE A 53 0.64 2.56 15.66
CA ILE A 53 -0.48 3.47 15.92
C ILE A 53 -1.51 3.37 14.78
N HIS A 54 -2.74 2.98 15.11
CA HIS A 54 -3.82 2.89 14.14
C HIS A 54 -4.62 4.21 14.09
N ILE A 55 -4.49 4.96 12.99
CA ILE A 55 -5.17 6.23 12.76
C ILE A 55 -6.25 6.03 11.70
N LEU A 56 -7.51 6.16 12.09
CA LEU A 56 -8.62 6.22 11.14
C LEU A 56 -8.77 7.66 10.66
N SER A 57 -8.55 7.89 9.36
CA SER A 57 -8.79 9.20 8.76
C SER A 57 -10.28 9.54 8.88
N LEU A 58 -10.60 10.58 9.66
CA LEU A 58 -11.95 11.13 9.70
C LEU A 58 -12.29 11.68 8.32
N THR A 59 -13.19 10.99 7.60
CA THR A 59 -13.93 11.44 6.42
C THR A 59 -13.09 12.30 5.46
N GLU A 60 -12.49 11.67 4.45
CA GLU A 60 -11.72 12.31 3.39
C GLU A 60 -10.91 13.53 3.86
N THR A 61 -9.94 13.36 4.76
CA THR A 61 -8.89 14.38 4.84
C THR A 61 -8.09 14.27 3.56
N PRO A 62 -8.24 15.20 2.59
CA PRO A 62 -7.68 15.00 1.26
C PRO A 62 -6.15 14.93 1.34
N GLN A 63 -5.55 15.50 2.38
CA GLN A 63 -4.12 15.55 2.59
C GLN A 63 -3.47 14.17 2.79
N HIS A 64 -4.12 13.25 3.51
CA HIS A 64 -3.56 11.92 3.79
C HIS A 64 -3.74 10.95 2.62
N ASN A 65 -4.96 10.89 2.05
CA ASN A 65 -5.20 10.14 0.80
C ASN A 65 -4.43 10.70 -0.40
N ARG A 66 -4.02 11.97 -0.35
CA ARG A 66 -3.15 12.56 -1.38
C ARG A 66 -1.72 12.05 -1.30
N PHE A 67 -1.25 11.51 -0.18
CA PHE A 67 0.09 10.91 -0.14
C PHE A 67 0.08 9.53 -0.82
N SER A 68 -0.80 8.63 -0.37
CA SER A 68 -1.00 7.31 -1.00
C SER A 68 -1.41 7.47 -2.47
N GLY A 69 -2.35 8.38 -2.76
CA GLY A 69 -2.77 8.71 -4.12
C GLY A 69 -1.61 9.22 -4.99
N ARG A 70 -0.75 10.12 -4.48
CA ARG A 70 0.43 10.59 -5.23
C ARG A 70 1.46 9.49 -5.47
N ALA A 71 1.70 8.62 -4.49
CA ALA A 71 2.60 7.49 -4.67
C ALA A 71 2.07 6.54 -5.76
N ASN A 72 0.78 6.21 -5.71
CA ASN A 72 0.12 5.38 -6.72
C ASN A 72 0.16 6.05 -8.10
N CYS A 73 -0.08 7.36 -8.19
CA CYS A 73 0.06 8.11 -9.44
C CYS A 73 1.47 7.99 -10.01
N LYS A 74 2.51 8.18 -9.19
CA LYS A 74 3.91 8.06 -9.64
C LYS A 74 4.23 6.68 -10.20
N VAL A 75 3.79 5.61 -9.53
CA VAL A 75 4.00 4.23 -10.00
C VAL A 75 3.32 4.02 -11.36
N ILE A 76 2.06 4.46 -11.50
CA ILE A 76 1.31 4.32 -12.75
C ILE A 76 1.94 5.16 -13.88
N GLU A 77 2.36 6.39 -13.59
CA GLU A 77 3.04 7.25 -14.56
C GLU A 77 4.34 6.63 -15.05
N LYS A 78 5.13 6.06 -14.13
CA LYS A 78 6.39 5.38 -14.45
C LYS A 78 6.16 4.10 -15.24
N ALA A 79 5.15 3.29 -14.89
CA ALA A 79 4.77 2.11 -15.66
C ALA A 79 4.34 2.48 -17.09
N ARG A 80 3.55 3.54 -17.26
CA ARG A 80 3.16 4.08 -18.58
C ARG A 80 4.37 4.56 -19.37
N TRP A 81 5.31 5.24 -18.71
CA TRP A 81 6.56 5.67 -19.33
C TRP A 81 7.37 4.47 -19.82
N PHE A 82 7.53 3.42 -19.02
CA PHE A 82 8.23 2.20 -19.45
C PHE A 82 7.60 1.59 -20.69
N LEU A 83 6.28 1.37 -20.68
CA LEU A 83 5.56 0.80 -21.83
C LEU A 83 5.73 1.65 -23.10
N SER A 84 5.63 2.97 -22.96
CA SER A 84 5.79 3.90 -24.09
C SER A 84 7.21 3.90 -24.62
N ASN A 85 8.21 3.89 -23.74
CA ASN A 85 9.63 3.95 -24.11
C ASN A 85 10.10 2.63 -24.75
N SER A 86 9.60 1.50 -24.26
CA SER A 86 9.91 0.17 -24.79
C SER A 86 9.00 -0.27 -25.96
N HIS A 87 8.04 0.57 -26.38
CA HIS A 87 7.05 0.24 -27.42
C HIS A 87 6.27 -1.05 -27.13
N LEU A 88 6.01 -1.35 -25.86
CA LEU A 88 5.30 -2.56 -25.45
C LEU A 88 3.79 -2.32 -25.38
N PRO A 89 2.97 -3.31 -25.80
CA PRO A 89 1.53 -3.22 -25.67
C PRO A 89 1.09 -3.23 -24.19
N LYS A 90 -0.10 -2.65 -23.92
CA LYS A 90 -0.71 -2.57 -22.58
C LYS A 90 -0.90 -3.91 -21.86
N ARG A 91 -0.82 -5.04 -22.57
CA ARG A 91 -0.85 -6.37 -21.94
C ARG A 91 0.30 -6.58 -20.93
N TYR A 92 1.39 -5.83 -21.07
CA TYR A 92 2.54 -5.86 -20.15
C TYR A 92 2.44 -4.85 -19.00
N LEU A 93 1.23 -4.34 -18.70
CA LEU A 93 1.06 -3.32 -17.67
C LEU A 93 1.45 -3.83 -16.28
N GLU A 94 1.18 -5.09 -15.98
CA GLU A 94 1.52 -5.71 -14.70
C GLU A 94 3.04 -5.74 -14.50
N GLU A 95 3.78 -6.23 -15.50
CA GLU A 95 5.25 -6.27 -15.46
C GLU A 95 5.84 -4.86 -15.44
N ALA A 96 5.23 -3.91 -16.15
CA ALA A 96 5.66 -2.52 -16.13
C ALA A 96 5.42 -1.86 -14.76
N VAL A 97 4.32 -2.18 -14.07
CA VAL A 97 4.05 -1.71 -12.70
C VAL A 97 5.05 -2.32 -11.72
N ASN A 98 5.31 -3.62 -11.81
CA ASN A 98 6.31 -4.29 -10.95
C ASN A 98 7.72 -3.72 -11.18
N THR A 99 8.06 -3.41 -12.42
CA THR A 99 9.32 -2.72 -12.74
C THR A 99 9.34 -1.29 -12.18
N ALA A 100 8.20 -0.58 -12.21
CA ALA A 100 8.05 0.78 -11.70
C ALA A 100 8.13 0.89 -10.18
N THR A 101 7.85 -0.18 -9.43
CA THR A 101 8.02 -0.21 -7.97
C THR A 101 9.44 -0.57 -7.55
N PHE A 102 10.22 -1.22 -8.42
CA PHE A 102 11.62 -1.55 -8.15
C PHE A 102 12.58 -0.37 -8.38
N PHE A 103 12.38 0.36 -9.47
CA PHE A 103 13.22 1.52 -9.84
C PHE A 103 12.67 2.82 -9.27
#